data_AF-D3AP95-F1
#
_entry.id   AF-D3AP95-F1
#
_cell.length_a   1.000
_cell.length_b   1.000
_cell.length_c   1.000
_cell.angle_alpha   90.00
_cell.angle_beta   90.00
_cell.angle_gamma   90.00
#
_symmetry.space_group_name_H-M   'P 1'
#
loop_
_entity.id
_entity.type
_entity.pdbx_description
1 polymer ?
#
loop_
_entity_poly.entity_id
_entity_poly.type
_entity_poly.pdbx_seq_one_letter_code
_entity_poly.pdbx_strand_id
1 'polypeptide(L)'
;IVYEKSVVGYVSYMGSYMYFDKDGIIVESSSNKLPGIPWITGLKYGHIALHQPLPVENNKIFDEILNLTQLLSTHEITVDRIQYDTHGNASLILGDITVYLGSNDQMSGKISELKDQLPVLTGLSGTLYLDTYDEAETATSYRFVKNK
;
A
#
# COMPACT_ATOMS: atom_id res chain seq x y z
N ILE A 1 19.58 1.82 19.10
CA ILE A 1 19.05 3.08 18.54
C ILE A 1 17.90 2.67 17.63
N VAL A 2 16.67 2.76 18.13
CA VAL A 2 15.47 2.48 17.34
C VAL A 2 15.29 3.69 16.44
N TYR A 3 15.47 3.52 15.12
CA TYR A 3 15.09 4.55 14.16
C TYR A 3 13.57 4.54 14.08
N GLU A 4 12.92 5.21 15.02
CA GLU A 4 11.50 5.52 14.94
C GLU A 4 11.37 6.72 13.98
N LYS A 5 11.67 6.49 12.71
CA LYS A 5 11.37 7.43 11.65
C LYS A 5 9.99 7.09 11.12
N SER A 6 9.09 8.07 11.21
CA SER A 6 7.68 8.06 10.78
C SER A 6 7.51 7.95 9.25
N VAL A 7 8.30 7.11 8.58
CA VAL A 7 8.17 6.84 7.15
C VAL A 7 7.05 5.83 6.92
N VAL A 8 6.19 6.11 5.94
CA VAL A 8 5.00 5.28 5.66
C VAL A 8 5.09 4.58 4.31
N GLY A 9 6.03 4.97 3.47
CA GLY A 9 6.29 4.35 2.17
C GLY A 9 7.53 4.93 1.50
N TYR A 10 7.90 4.34 0.36
CA TYR A 10 8.98 4.87 -0.47
C TYR A 10 8.71 4.74 -1.96
N VAL A 11 9.41 5.55 -2.76
CA VAL A 11 9.51 5.41 -4.22
C VAL A 11 10.96 5.20 -4.63
N SER A 12 11.18 4.68 -5.84
CA SER A 12 12.52 4.56 -6.44
C SER A 12 12.81 5.77 -7.32
N TYR A 13 13.96 6.42 -7.12
CA TYR A 13 14.36 7.59 -7.89
C TYR A 13 15.87 7.62 -8.07
N MET A 14 16.32 7.64 -9.34
CA MET A 14 17.73 7.70 -9.71
C MET A 14 18.62 6.67 -8.98
N GLY A 15 18.13 5.44 -8.82
CA GLY A 15 18.86 4.35 -8.15
C GLY A 15 18.88 4.42 -6.62
N SER A 16 18.15 5.35 -6.01
CA SER A 16 17.97 5.47 -4.56
C SER A 16 16.51 5.23 -4.15
N TYR A 17 16.31 4.81 -2.91
CA TYR A 17 15.01 4.72 -2.27
C TYR A 17 14.72 6.03 -1.54
N MET A 18 13.61 6.69 -1.91
CA MET A 18 13.18 7.96 -1.35
C MET A 18 11.96 7.71 -0.45
N TYR A 19 12.15 7.86 0.85
CA TYR A 19 11.14 7.58 1.86
C TYR A 19 10.39 8.84 2.23
N PHE A 20 9.07 8.72 2.38
CA PHE A 20 8.20 9.81 2.75
C PHE A 20 7.41 9.51 4.03
N ASP A 21 7.09 10.56 4.77
CA ASP A 21 6.29 10.48 6.00
C ASP A 21 4.78 10.53 5.72
N LYS A 22 3.97 10.50 6.79
CA LYS A 22 2.51 10.54 6.71
C LYS A 22 1.94 11.79 6.02
N ASP A 23 2.73 12.87 5.92
CA ASP A 23 2.34 14.13 5.29
C ASP A 23 2.84 14.19 3.83
N GLY A 24 3.43 13.09 3.32
CA GLY A 24 3.95 12.99 1.97
C GLY A 24 5.29 13.68 1.76
N ILE A 25 5.96 14.10 2.84
CA ILE A 25 7.25 14.80 2.77
C ILE A 25 8.37 13.76 2.68
N ILE A 26 9.28 13.95 1.73
CA ILE A 26 10.49 13.14 1.65
C ILE A 26 11.39 13.44 2.85
N VAL A 27 11.66 12.44 3.68
CA VAL A 27 12.46 12.61 4.91
C VAL A 27 13.75 11.80 4.91
N GLU A 28 13.89 10.85 3.99
CA GLU A 28 15.08 10.02 3.90
C GLU A 28 15.36 9.54 2.47
N SER A 29 16.65 9.40 2.17
CA SER A 29 17.17 8.77 0.96
C SER A 29 18.19 7.71 1.37
N SER A 30 18.09 6.52 0.80
CA SER A 30 19.03 5.42 1.09
C SER A 30 19.28 4.59 -0.16
N SER A 31 20.50 4.07 -0.28
CA SER A 31 20.83 3.03 -1.26
C SER A 31 20.36 1.64 -0.83
N ASN A 32 20.05 1.46 0.46
CA ASN A 32 19.57 0.20 1.03
C ASN A 32 18.08 0.29 1.38
N LYS A 33 17.32 -0.76 1.06
CA LYS A 33 15.90 -0.83 1.39
C LYS A 33 15.71 -0.97 2.91
N LEU A 34 14.85 -0.15 3.50
CA LEU A 34 14.41 -0.30 4.88
C LEU A 34 13.42 -1.46 4.98
N PRO A 35 13.59 -2.40 5.93
CA PRO A 35 12.68 -3.51 6.10
C PRO A 35 11.30 -3.02 6.56
N GLY A 36 10.24 -3.69 6.10
CA GLY A 36 8.87 -3.42 6.52
C GLY A 36 8.21 -2.16 5.95
N ILE A 37 8.95 -1.33 5.18
CA ILE A 37 8.36 -0.14 4.55
C ILE A 37 7.88 -0.49 3.13
N PRO A 38 6.63 -0.19 2.77
CA PRO A 38 6.06 -0.58 1.49
C PRO A 38 6.63 0.25 0.33
N TRP A 39 6.89 -0.42 -0.79
CA TRP A 39 7.21 0.25 -2.05
C TRP A 39 5.94 0.78 -2.72
N ILE A 40 5.90 2.06 -3.05
CA ILE A 40 4.80 2.64 -3.82
C ILE A 40 5.12 2.65 -5.31
N THR A 41 4.20 2.12 -6.10
CA THR A 41 4.34 2.01 -7.57
C THR A 41 3.07 2.46 -8.29
N GLY A 42 3.20 2.83 -9.57
CA GLY A 42 2.09 3.37 -10.37
C GLY A 42 1.94 4.89 -10.31
N LEU A 43 2.75 5.56 -9.50
CA LEU A 43 2.83 7.02 -9.47
C LEU A 43 3.73 7.57 -10.58
N LYS A 44 3.34 8.72 -11.12
CA LYS A 44 4.22 9.60 -11.89
C LYS A 44 4.59 10.80 -11.04
N TYR A 45 5.86 11.15 -11.02
CA TYR A 45 6.40 12.23 -10.21
C TYR A 45 7.59 12.90 -10.90
N GLY A 46 7.77 14.19 -10.58
CA GLY A 46 8.87 15.00 -11.07
C GLY A 46 10.17 14.83 -10.26
N HIS A 47 10.93 15.93 -10.18
CA HIS A 47 12.22 15.96 -9.49
C HIS A 47 12.05 15.91 -7.96
N ILE A 48 12.53 14.82 -7.34
CA ILE A 48 12.43 14.61 -5.89
C ILE A 48 13.59 15.29 -5.15
N ALA A 49 13.29 15.95 -4.04
CA ALA A 49 14.27 16.52 -3.11
C ALA A 49 13.94 16.16 -1.66
N LEU A 50 14.96 16.06 -0.79
CA LEU A 50 14.76 15.88 0.65
C LEU A 50 14.04 17.10 1.26
N HIS A 51 13.22 16.83 2.27
CA HIS A 51 12.43 17.81 3.02
C HIS A 51 11.42 18.60 2.18
N GLN A 52 10.99 18.01 1.07
CA GLN A 52 9.95 18.54 0.19
C GLN A 52 8.85 17.51 0.00
N PRO A 53 7.61 17.92 -0.32
CA PRO A 53 6.57 16.99 -0.73
C PRO A 53 7.00 16.16 -1.94
N LEU A 54 6.59 14.89 -2.00
CA LEU A 54 6.74 14.09 -3.21
C LEU A 54 5.99 14.77 -4.37
N PRO A 55 6.67 15.17 -5.47
CA PRO A 55 6.06 15.97 -6.53
C PRO A 55 5.26 15.07 -7.50
N VAL A 56 4.18 14.48 -7.02
CA VAL A 56 3.28 13.62 -7.80
C VAL A 56 2.47 14.43 -8.82
N GLU A 57 2.18 13.83 -9.98
CA GLU A 57 1.27 14.44 -10.95
C GLU A 57 -0.20 14.44 -10.47
N ASN A 58 -0.59 13.42 -9.70
CA ASN A 58 -1.96 13.25 -9.21
C ASN A 58 -1.99 13.22 -7.68
N ASN A 59 -2.21 14.39 -7.07
CA ASN A 59 -2.28 14.53 -5.62
C ASN A 59 -3.41 13.71 -5.00
N LYS A 60 -4.56 13.57 -5.69
CA LYS A 60 -5.69 12.77 -5.17
C LYS A 60 -5.29 11.31 -4.93
N ILE A 61 -4.63 10.68 -5.89
CA ILE A 61 -4.17 9.29 -5.74
C ILE A 61 -3.11 9.18 -4.64
N PHE A 62 -2.26 10.20 -4.50
CA PHE A 62 -1.26 10.20 -3.44
C PHE A 62 -1.88 10.35 -2.05
N ASP A 63 -2.91 11.18 -1.89
CA ASP A 63 -3.68 11.27 -0.65
C ASP A 63 -4.36 9.94 -0.31
N GLU A 64 -4.90 9.23 -1.31
CA GLU A 64 -5.43 7.87 -1.14
C GLU A 64 -4.35 6.88 -0.67
N ILE A 65 -3.14 6.96 -1.23
CA ILE A 65 -1.99 6.15 -0.77
C ILE A 65 -1.62 6.49 0.68
N LEU A 66 -1.55 7.77 1.05
CA LEU A 66 -1.24 8.18 2.42
C LEU A 66 -2.30 7.67 3.40
N ASN A 67 -3.59 7.73 3.04
CA ASN A 67 -4.66 7.16 3.86
C ASN A 67 -4.55 5.64 3.98
N LEU A 68 -4.28 4.95 2.87
CA LEU A 68 -4.11 3.50 2.86
C LEU A 68 -2.92 3.05 3.72
N THR A 69 -1.78 3.72 3.64
CA THR A 69 -0.61 3.41 4.48
C THR A 69 -0.92 3.56 5.97
N GLN A 70 -1.70 4.58 6.35
CA GLN A 70 -2.16 4.78 7.74
C GLN A 70 -3.15 3.70 8.19
N LEU A 71 -4.09 3.31 7.33
CA LEU A 71 -5.02 2.21 7.62
C LEU A 71 -4.28 0.89 7.83
N LEU A 72 -3.34 0.56 6.94
CA LEU A 72 -2.51 -0.64 7.06
C LEU A 72 -1.70 -0.63 8.36
N SER A 73 -1.07 0.50 8.69
CA SER A 73 -0.33 0.65 9.94
C SER A 73 -1.22 0.48 11.18
N THR A 74 -2.43 1.03 11.17
CA THR A 74 -3.38 0.96 12.29
C THR A 74 -3.89 -0.46 12.52
N HIS A 75 -4.03 -1.25 11.44
CA HIS A 75 -4.42 -2.66 11.50
C HIS A 75 -3.22 -3.60 11.67
N GLU A 76 -2.00 -3.07 11.84
CA GLU A 76 -0.76 -3.84 11.94
C GLU A 76 -0.59 -4.81 10.75
N ILE A 77 -0.88 -4.33 9.54
CA ILE A 77 -0.70 -5.08 8.29
C ILE A 77 0.56 -4.57 7.60
N THR A 78 1.57 -5.43 7.51
CA THR A 78 2.78 -5.16 6.73
C THR A 78 2.59 -5.62 5.29
N VAL A 79 2.95 -4.77 4.33
CA VAL A 79 2.90 -5.08 2.89
C VAL A 79 4.23 -4.74 2.23
N ASP A 80 4.62 -5.50 1.22
CA ASP A 80 5.87 -5.28 0.50
C ASP A 80 5.77 -4.14 -0.52
N ARG A 81 4.58 -4.01 -1.12
CA ARG A 81 4.29 -3.03 -2.17
C ARG A 81 2.82 -2.64 -2.17
N ILE A 82 2.59 -1.36 -2.42
CA ILE A 82 1.29 -0.78 -2.77
C ILE A 82 1.39 -0.30 -4.21
N GLN A 83 0.44 -0.72 -5.04
CA GLN A 83 0.40 -0.38 -6.46
C GLN A 83 -0.94 0.25 -6.80
N TYR A 84 -0.89 1.35 -7.54
CA TYR A 84 -2.07 1.94 -8.17
C TYR A 84 -1.98 1.77 -9.69
N ASP A 85 -3.08 1.38 -10.32
CA ASP A 85 -3.18 1.33 -11.77
C ASP A 85 -3.56 2.71 -12.37
N THR A 86 -3.64 2.79 -13.70
CA THR A 86 -4.02 4.03 -14.41
C THR A 86 -5.48 4.45 -14.19
N HIS A 87 -6.32 3.57 -13.64
CA HIS A 87 -7.72 3.84 -13.31
C HIS A 87 -7.88 4.23 -11.82
N GLY A 88 -6.79 4.21 -11.04
CA GLY A 88 -6.82 4.50 -9.61
C GLY A 88 -7.20 3.30 -8.75
N ASN A 89 -7.17 2.07 -9.28
CA ASN A 89 -7.41 0.88 -8.47
C ASN A 89 -6.15 0.49 -7.70
N ALA A 90 -6.32 0.13 -6.43
CA ALA A 90 -5.26 -0.25 -5.53
C ALA A 90 -5.04 -1.77 -5.50
N SER A 91 -3.79 -2.19 -5.35
CA SER A 91 -3.39 -3.56 -5.04
C SER A 91 -2.26 -3.59 -4.03
N LEU A 92 -2.28 -4.59 -3.15
CA LEU A 92 -1.25 -4.85 -2.16
C LEU A 92 -0.51 -6.13 -2.52
N ILE A 93 0.80 -6.16 -2.31
CA ILE A 93 1.61 -7.37 -2.43
C ILE A 93 2.15 -7.71 -1.05
N LEU A 94 1.88 -8.94 -0.60
CA LEU A 94 2.30 -9.51 0.68
C LEU A 94 2.95 -10.88 0.41
N GLY A 95 4.26 -10.90 0.15
CA GLY A 95 4.97 -12.09 -0.29
C GLY A 95 4.33 -12.70 -1.54
N ASP A 96 3.82 -13.93 -1.40
CA ASP A 96 3.18 -14.70 -2.47
C ASP A 96 1.67 -14.41 -2.64
N ILE A 97 1.13 -13.51 -1.83
CA ILE A 97 -0.27 -13.07 -1.88
C ILE A 97 -0.36 -11.69 -2.55
N THR A 98 -1.24 -11.58 -3.54
CA THR A 98 -1.69 -10.29 -4.06
C THR A 98 -3.10 -10.01 -3.53
N VAL A 99 -3.36 -8.80 -3.06
CA VAL A 99 -4.70 -8.36 -2.66
C VAL A 99 -5.15 -7.30 -3.64
N TYR A 100 -6.21 -7.57 -4.38
CA TYR A 100 -6.84 -6.61 -5.28
C TYR A 100 -7.97 -5.89 -4.52
N LEU A 101 -7.75 -4.62 -4.19
CA LEU A 101 -8.70 -3.79 -3.45
C LEU A 101 -9.70 -3.09 -4.37
N GLY A 102 -9.35 -2.92 -5.64
CA GLY A 102 -10.16 -2.14 -6.58
C GLY A 102 -10.11 -0.64 -6.24
N SER A 103 -11.24 0.04 -6.41
CA SER A 103 -11.38 1.46 -6.11
C SER A 103 -11.25 1.78 -4.61
N ASN A 104 -11.11 3.07 -4.30
CA ASN A 104 -10.94 3.58 -2.93
C ASN A 104 -12.23 3.59 -2.08
N ASP A 105 -13.34 3.06 -2.60
CA ASP A 105 -14.58 2.88 -1.86
C ASP A 105 -14.41 1.88 -0.71
N GLN A 106 -15.07 2.16 0.42
CA GLN A 106 -15.10 1.30 1.61
C GLN A 106 -13.71 0.76 2.04
N MET A 107 -12.65 1.53 1.81
CA MET A 107 -11.27 1.09 2.03
C MET A 107 -11.04 0.59 3.46
N SER A 108 -11.58 1.28 4.48
CA SER A 108 -11.49 0.82 5.86
C SER A 108 -12.08 -0.58 6.08
N GLY A 109 -13.24 -0.86 5.47
CA GLY A 109 -13.88 -2.19 5.53
C GLY A 109 -13.05 -3.25 4.81
N LYS A 110 -12.54 -2.94 3.61
CA LYS A 110 -11.64 -3.83 2.85
C LYS A 110 -10.37 -4.17 3.65
N ILE A 111 -9.78 -3.19 4.34
CA ILE A 111 -8.59 -3.43 5.17
C ILE A 111 -8.91 -4.22 6.44
N SER A 112 -10.08 -4.00 7.05
CA SER A 112 -10.56 -4.83 8.16
C SER A 112 -10.76 -6.29 7.73
N GLU A 113 -11.43 -6.51 6.61
CA GLU A 113 -11.63 -7.86 6.06
C GLU A 113 -10.30 -8.52 5.71
N LEU A 114 -9.36 -7.78 5.10
CA LEU A 114 -8.01 -8.28 4.86
C LEU A 114 -7.35 -8.76 6.15
N LYS A 115 -7.42 -7.98 7.24
CA LYS A 115 -6.85 -8.35 8.54
C LYS A 115 -7.39 -9.70 9.02
N ASP A 116 -8.70 -9.90 8.91
CA ASP A 116 -9.37 -11.13 9.34
C ASP A 116 -9.01 -12.33 8.46
N GLN A 117 -8.72 -12.12 7.17
CA GLN A 117 -8.30 -13.18 6.25
C GLN A 117 -6.81 -13.56 6.37
N LEU A 118 -5.92 -12.68 6.84
CA LEU A 118 -4.46 -12.93 6.90
C LEU A 118 -4.07 -14.28 7.56
N PRO A 119 -4.66 -14.70 8.70
CA PRO A 119 -4.33 -16.00 9.30
C PRO A 119 -4.62 -17.18 8.38
N VAL A 120 -5.69 -17.10 7.56
CA VAL A 120 -6.12 -18.16 6.64
C VAL A 120 -5.27 -18.17 5.37
N LEU A 121 -4.74 -17.00 4.96
CA LEU A 121 -3.87 -16.86 3.79
C LEU A 121 -2.42 -17.29 4.06
N THR A 122 -2.05 -17.52 5.33
CA THR A 122 -0.69 -17.86 5.71
C THR A 122 -0.24 -19.16 5.02
N GLY A 123 0.88 -19.08 4.29
CA GLY A 123 1.44 -20.22 3.54
C GLY A 123 0.75 -20.52 2.21
N LEU A 124 -0.21 -19.69 1.78
CA LEU A 124 -0.82 -19.78 0.46
C LEU A 124 -0.11 -18.85 -0.55
N SER A 125 -0.37 -19.10 -1.83
CA SER A 125 0.01 -18.23 -2.93
C SER A 125 -1.20 -18.00 -3.83
N GLY A 126 -1.48 -16.76 -4.19
CA GLY A 126 -2.67 -16.42 -4.97
C GLY A 126 -3.11 -14.96 -4.84
N THR A 127 -4.31 -14.70 -5.33
CA THR A 127 -4.92 -13.36 -5.30
C THR A 127 -6.21 -13.36 -4.47
N LEU A 128 -6.26 -12.52 -3.44
CA LEU A 128 -7.48 -12.16 -2.74
C LEU A 128 -8.12 -10.95 -3.43
N TYR A 129 -9.37 -11.08 -3.84
CA TYR A 129 -10.17 -10.02 -4.42
C TYR A 129 -11.12 -9.46 -3.36
N LEU A 130 -11.05 -8.15 -3.13
CA LEU A 130 -11.87 -7.35 -2.23
C LEU A 130 -12.53 -6.17 -2.95
N ASP A 131 -12.44 -6.12 -4.28
CA ASP A 131 -12.98 -5.06 -5.13
C ASP A 131 -14.51 -5.03 -5.19
N THR A 132 -15.16 -6.09 -4.75
CA THR A 132 -16.61 -6.20 -4.61
C THR A 132 -17.07 -6.21 -3.15
N TYR A 133 -16.21 -5.75 -2.22
CA TYR A 133 -16.57 -5.64 -0.81
C TYR A 133 -17.73 -4.65 -0.63
N ASP A 134 -18.76 -5.07 0.09
CA ASP A 134 -19.86 -4.21 0.52
C ASP A 134 -20.23 -4.57 1.96
N GLU A 135 -20.12 -3.59 2.87
CA GLU A 135 -20.49 -3.72 4.29
C GLU A 135 -21.99 -3.98 4.51
N ALA A 136 -22.86 -3.59 3.56
CA ALA A 136 -24.30 -3.81 3.65
C ALA A 136 -24.71 -5.24 3.25
N GLU A 137 -23.85 -5.97 2.56
CA GLU A 137 -24.13 -7.32 2.08
C GLU A 137 -23.83 -8.37 3.16
N THR A 138 -24.74 -9.34 3.31
CA THR A 138 -24.61 -10.42 4.30
C THR A 138 -23.84 -11.63 3.78
N ALA A 139 -23.62 -11.70 2.46
CA ALA A 139 -22.85 -12.75 1.81
C ALA A 139 -21.36 -12.38 1.75
N THR A 140 -20.51 -13.41 1.73
CA THR A 140 -19.05 -13.25 1.70
C THR A 140 -18.62 -12.41 0.49
N SER A 141 -18.07 -11.23 0.74
CA SER A 141 -17.78 -10.21 -0.28
C SER A 141 -16.34 -10.26 -0.82
N TYR A 142 -15.65 -11.40 -0.61
CA TYR A 142 -14.29 -11.66 -1.07
C TYR A 142 -14.17 -12.95 -1.87
N ARG A 143 -13.13 -13.03 -2.71
CA ARG A 143 -12.80 -14.24 -3.48
C ARG A 143 -11.30 -14.48 -3.49
N PHE A 144 -10.86 -15.68 -3.13
CA PHE A 144 -9.45 -16.06 -3.23
C PHE A 144 -9.20 -17.01 -4.42
N VAL A 145 -8.20 -16.70 -5.25
CA VAL A 145 -7.76 -17.52 -6.38
C VAL A 145 -6.33 -17.97 -6.14
N LYS A 146 -6.11 -19.27 -5.96
CA LYS A 146 -4.77 -19.83 -5.81
C LYS A 146 -3.98 -19.74 -7.13
N ASN A 147 -2.69 -19.46 -7.00
CA ASN A 147 -1.76 -19.65 -8.11
C ASN A 147 -1.65 -21.16 -8.44
N LYS A 148 -1.42 -21.47 -9.71
CA LYS A 148 -1.25 -22.86 -10.18
C LYS A 148 0.13 -23.41 -9.86
#